data_AF-A0A6J2KGD8-F1
#
_entry.id   AF-A0A6J2KGD8-F1
#
_cell.length_a   1.000
_cell.length_b   1.000
_cell.length_c   1.000
_cell.angle_alpha   90.00
_cell.angle_beta   90.00
_cell.angle_gamma   90.00
#
_symmetry.space_group_name_H-M   'P 1'
#
loop_
_entity.id
_entity.type
_entity.pdbx_description
1 polymer ?
#
loop_
_entity_poly.entity_id
_entity_poly.type
_entity_poly.pdbx_seq_one_letter_code
_entity_poly.pdbx_strand_id
1 'polypeptide(L)' 'MESQPGGSKMNLPRKKRQKRTYFTSNEKGMVVNVHKYVKQTWPTDEYPYKTRIMGKTASILGIGVDGEIVWIML' A
#
# COMPACT_ATOMS: atom_id res chain seq x y z
N MET A 1 1.76 -47.28 -32.36
CA MET A 1 0.86 -46.11 -32.42
C MET A 1 0.88 -45.47 -31.04
N GLU A 2 1.75 -44.48 -30.85
CA GLU A 2 1.89 -43.77 -29.58
C GLU A 2 0.77 -42.74 -29.44
N SER A 3 -0.05 -42.90 -28.40
CA SER A 3 -1.08 -41.93 -28.04
C SER A 3 -0.47 -40.83 -27.18
N GLN A 4 -0.31 -39.64 -27.75
CA GLN A 4 -0.01 -38.43 -26.96
C GLN A 4 -1.23 -38.05 -26.12
N PRO A 5 -1.11 -37.87 -24.79
CA PRO A 5 -2.15 -37.22 -24.02
C PRO A 5 -2.08 -35.71 -24.26
N GLY A 6 -3.14 -35.15 -24.84
CA GLY A 6 -3.31 -33.72 -25.05
C GLY A 6 -3.25 -32.96 -23.72
N GLY A 7 -2.22 -32.14 -23.55
CA GLY A 7 -2.07 -31.26 -22.40
C GLY A 7 -3.18 -30.21 -22.35
N SER A 8 -4.12 -30.39 -21.44
CA SER A 8 -5.12 -29.38 -21.07
C SER A 8 -4.41 -28.18 -20.45
N LYS A 9 -4.22 -27.11 -21.24
CA LYS A 9 -3.82 -25.80 -20.72
C LYS A 9 -5.00 -25.25 -19.91
N MET A 10 -5.02 -25.52 -18.60
CA MET A 10 -5.93 -24.84 -17.67
C MET A 10 -5.67 -23.34 -17.77
N ASN A 11 -6.58 -22.61 -18.42
CA ASN A 11 -6.57 -21.15 -18.42
C ASN A 11 -6.94 -20.68 -17.01
N LEU A 12 -5.93 -20.44 -16.17
CA LEU A 12 -6.12 -19.75 -14.89
C LEU A 12 -6.69 -18.35 -15.17
N PRO A 13 -7.74 -17.90 -14.43
CA PRO A 13 -8.27 -16.56 -14.58
C PRO A 13 -7.15 -15.55 -14.36
N ARG A 14 -6.83 -14.76 -15.39
CA ARG A 14 -5.80 -13.71 -15.30
C ARG A 14 -6.25 -12.73 -14.22
N LYS A 15 -5.55 -12.68 -13.08
CA LYS A 15 -5.87 -11.79 -11.95
C LYS A 15 -5.99 -10.36 -12.49
N LYS A 16 -7.22 -9.84 -12.54
CA LYS A 16 -7.49 -8.50 -13.04
C LYS A 16 -6.82 -7.51 -12.10
N ARG A 17 -5.95 -6.65 -12.64
CA ARG A 17 -5.29 -5.60 -11.86
C ARG A 17 -6.37 -4.75 -11.17
N GLN A 18 -6.34 -4.69 -9.85
CA GLN A 18 -7.20 -3.77 -9.09
C GLN A 18 -6.91 -2.35 -9.58
N LYS A 19 -7.98 -1.61 -9.89
CA LYS A 19 -7.86 -0.20 -10.21
C LYS A 19 -7.35 0.52 -8.96
N ARG A 20 -6.27 1.27 -9.09
CA ARG A 20 -5.82 2.17 -8.02
C ARG A 20 -6.91 3.20 -7.77
N THR A 21 -7.38 3.28 -6.54
CA THR A 21 -8.24 4.36 -6.08
C THR A 21 -7.35 5.55 -5.85
N TYR A 22 -7.50 6.60 -6.65
CA TYR A 22 -6.71 7.82 -6.44
C TYR A 22 -7.27 8.60 -5.27
N PHE A 23 -6.38 8.99 -4.35
CA PHE A 23 -6.73 9.95 -3.31
C PHE A 23 -7.16 11.29 -3.90
N THR A 24 -8.30 11.77 -3.46
CA THR A 24 -8.75 13.15 -3.62
C THR A 24 -7.80 14.12 -2.93
N SER A 25 -7.84 15.40 -3.33
CA SER A 25 -7.00 16.44 -2.71
C SER A 25 -7.21 16.55 -1.20
N ASN A 26 -8.45 16.35 -0.73
CA ASN A 26 -8.77 16.38 0.69
C ASN A 26 -8.10 15.21 1.45
N GLU A 27 -8.18 14.00 0.90
CA GLU A 27 -7.56 12.82 1.51
C GLU A 27 -6.03 12.93 1.54
N LYS A 28 -5.42 13.51 0.50
CA LYS A 28 -3.98 13.82 0.53
C LYS A 28 -3.63 14.78 1.68
N GLY A 29 -4.46 15.81 1.90
CA GLY A 29 -4.31 16.72 3.04
C GLY A 29 -4.39 16.00 4.38
N MET A 30 -5.33 15.05 4.53
CA MET A 30 -5.45 14.24 5.74
C MET A 30 -4.21 13.37 5.97
N VAL A 31 -3.68 12.72 4.92
CA VAL A 31 -2.44 11.93 4.99
C VAL A 31 -1.26 12.76 5.50
N VAL A 32 -1.09 13.97 4.96
CA VAL A 32 -0.01 14.88 5.39
C VAL A 32 -0.19 15.32 6.84
N ASN A 33 -1.40 15.68 7.26
CA ASN A 33 -1.66 16.11 8.64
C ASN A 33 -1.41 14.98 9.65
N VAL A 34 -1.93 13.78 9.39
CA VAL A 34 -1.69 12.64 10.27
C VAL A 34 -0.20 12.28 10.30
N HIS A 35 0.50 12.34 9.18
CA HIS A 35 1.94 12.09 9.16
C HIS A 35 2.73 13.08 10.02
N LYS A 36 2.40 14.37 9.93
CA LYS A 36 3.00 15.41 10.80
C LYS A 36 2.73 15.11 12.27
N TYR A 37 1.49 14.78 12.61
CA TYR A 37 1.12 14.42 13.98
C TYR A 37 1.89 13.20 14.50
N VAL A 38 1.96 12.12 13.71
CA VAL A 38 2.73 10.93 14.09
C VAL A 38 4.19 11.31 14.28
N LYS A 39 4.80 12.03 13.33
CA LYS A 39 6.21 12.41 13.41
C LYS A 39 6.53 13.27 14.64
N GLN A 40 5.64 14.17 15.05
CA GLN A 40 5.82 15.01 16.24
C GLN A 40 5.69 14.22 17.54
N THR A 41 4.84 13.20 17.56
CA THR A 41 4.56 12.36 18.74
C THR A 41 5.42 11.09 18.77
N TRP A 42 6.27 10.88 17.75
CA TRP A 42 7.04 9.66 17.60
C TRP A 42 8.32 9.70 18.45
N PRO A 43 8.56 8.70 19.33
CA PRO A 43 9.82 8.60 20.05
C PRO A 43 10.91 8.14 19.07
N THR A 44 11.60 9.11 18.47
CA THR A 44 12.56 8.88 17.39
C THR A 44 13.78 8.09 17.87
N ASP A 45 14.15 8.26 19.14
CA ASP A 45 15.24 7.51 19.79
C ASP A 45 14.92 6.01 19.96
N GLU A 46 13.63 5.65 20.10
CA GLU A 46 13.20 4.27 20.31
C GLU A 46 12.84 3.58 18.98
N TYR A 47 12.31 4.33 18.01
CA TYR A 47 11.88 3.79 16.71
C TYR A 47 12.34 4.68 15.55
N PRO A 48 13.58 4.53 15.06
CA PRO A 48 14.17 5.46 14.09
C PRO A 48 13.63 5.32 12.65
N TYR A 49 12.87 4.26 12.38
CA TYR A 49 12.48 3.91 11.00
C TYR A 49 11.29 4.73 10.49
N LYS A 50 11.52 5.52 9.43
CA LYS A 50 10.46 6.26 8.71
C LYS A 50 9.31 5.36 8.24
N THR A 51 9.60 4.10 7.90
CA THR A 51 8.60 3.10 7.50
C THR A 51 7.58 2.81 8.60
N ARG A 52 7.97 2.87 9.88
CA ARG A 52 7.04 2.71 11.01
C ARG A 52 6.13 3.91 11.18
N ILE A 53 6.66 5.12 11.00
CA ILE A 53 5.86 6.36 11.00
C ILE A 53 4.81 6.30 9.88
N MET A 54 5.19 5.83 8.69
CA MET A 54 4.28 5.63 7.57
C MET A 54 3.25 4.54 7.86
N GLY A 55 3.64 3.41 8.45
CA GLY A 55 2.73 2.34 8.87
C GLY A 55 1.71 2.81 9.91
N LYS A 56 2.15 3.58 10.90
CA LYS A 56 1.27 4.19 11.91
C LYS A 56 0.29 5.18 11.26
N THR A 57 0.76 6.00 10.31
CA THR A 57 -0.09 6.93 9.55
C THR A 57 -1.16 6.17 8.76
N ALA A 58 -0.77 5.09 8.07
CA ALA A 58 -1.66 4.22 7.32
C ALA A 58 -2.71 3.56 8.22
N SER A 59 -2.29 3.07 9.38
CA SER A 59 -3.15 2.44 10.37
C SER A 59 -4.19 3.41 10.93
N ILE A 60 -3.83 4.68 11.16
CA ILE A 60 -4.77 5.72 11.65
C ILE A 60 -5.82 6.04 10.58
N LEU A 61 -5.43 6.05 9.31
CA LEU A 61 -6.30 6.40 8.19
C LEU A 61 -7.04 5.19 7.59
N GLY A 62 -6.76 3.98 8.06
CA GLY A 62 -7.36 2.74 7.54
C GLY A 62 -6.96 2.42 6.09
N ILE A 63 -5.80 2.91 5.64
CA ILE A 63 -5.31 2.73 4.27
C ILE A 63 -4.12 1.76 4.22
N GLY A 64 -3.92 1.12 3.06
CA GLY A 64 -2.78 0.24 2.85
C GLY A 64 -1.45 1.01 2.87
N VAL A 65 -0.42 0.44 3.51
CA VAL A 65 0.96 0.96 3.46
C VAL A 65 1.57 0.78 2.05
N ASP A 66 0.95 -0.07 1.23
CA ASP A 66 1.40 -0.47 -0.11
C ASP A 66 1.37 0.69 -1.12
N GLY A 67 2.49 1.41 -1.17
CA GLY A 67 2.84 2.35 -2.22
C GLY A 67 2.12 3.69 -2.14
N GLU A 68 0.84 3.74 -1.80
CA GLU A 68 0.08 4.98 -1.97
C GLU A 68 0.43 6.08 -0.95
N ILE A 69 0.68 5.71 0.31
CA ILE A 69 1.29 6.64 1.28
C ILE A 69 2.71 7.04 0.85
N VAL A 70 3.48 6.13 0.26
CA VAL A 70 4.83 6.42 -0.23
C VAL A 70 4.77 7.50 -1.30
N TRP A 71 3.84 7.40 -2.26
CA TRP A 71 3.66 8.40 -3.33
C TRP A 71 3.13 9.75 -2.85
N ILE A 72 2.39 9.80 -1.74
CA ILE A 72 1.91 11.07 -1.17
C ILE A 72 3.02 11.79 -0.39
N MET A 73 3.97 11.04 0.17
CA MET A 73 5.03 11.56 1.03
C MET A 73 6.39 11.69 0.38
N LEU A 74 6.56 11.23 -0.87
CA LEU A 74 7.74 11.47 -1.72
C LEU A 74 7.60 12.79 -2.47
#